data_AF-A0A7V9QIK1-F1
#
_entry.id   AF-A0A7V9QIK1-F1
#
_cell.length_a   1.000
_cell.length_b   1.000
_cell.length_c   1.000
_cell.angle_alpha   90.00
_cell.angle_beta   90.00
_cell.angle_gamma   90.00
#
_symmetry.space_group_name_H-M   'P 1'
#
loop_
_entity.id
_entity.type
_entity.pdbx_description
1 polymer ?
#
loop_
_entity_poly.entity_id
_entity_poly.type
_entity_poly.pdbx_seq_one_letter_code
_entity_poly.pdbx_strand_id
1 'polypeptide(L)'
;MPRKYEVVYIFDAALEDAAITDTLTRVHALLGTSDVAVEHWGKRALAYPIGRRETGHYAIAHFEAEAATLPEYERALKLDEGVVRYLITLHEHEVGAPPMTEEEIAAGRGRASDDDDDED
;
A
#
# COMPACT_ATOMS: atom_id res chain seq x y z
N MET A 1 15.58 -6.19 19.72
CA MET A 1 15.09 -7.41 19.04
C MET A 1 14.28 -6.97 17.84
N PRO A 2 14.57 -7.53 16.66
CA PRO A 2 13.79 -7.25 15.46
C PRO A 2 12.36 -7.78 15.61
N ARG A 3 11.40 -7.08 15.01
CA ARG A 3 9.99 -7.47 14.96
C ARG A 3 9.52 -7.40 13.52
N LYS A 4 8.48 -8.17 13.19
CA LYS A 4 7.83 -8.12 11.89
C LYS A 4 6.85 -6.96 11.85
N TYR A 5 6.91 -6.19 10.78
CA TYR A 5 6.03 -5.06 10.54
C TYR A 5 5.36 -5.21 9.18
N GLU A 6 4.19 -4.59 9.07
CA GLU A 6 3.50 -4.34 7.82
C GLU A 6 3.37 -2.82 7.64
N VAL A 7 3.54 -2.38 6.40
CA VAL A 7 3.29 -0.98 6.04
C VAL A 7 2.40 -0.93 4.82
N VAL A 8 1.27 -0.23 4.96
CA VAL A 8 0.41 0.12 3.83
C VAL A 8 0.74 1.54 3.40
N TYR A 9 0.94 1.74 2.10
CA TYR A 9 1.17 3.04 1.49
C TYR A 9 0.01 3.38 0.56
N ILE A 10 -0.34 4.66 0.54
CA ILE A 10 -1.22 5.26 -0.44
C ILE A 10 -0.41 6.35 -1.13
N PHE A 11 -0.02 6.10 -2.37
CA PHE A 11 0.65 7.06 -3.23
C PHE A 11 -0.36 7.89 -4.03
N ASP A 12 0.07 9.06 -4.50
CA ASP A 12 -0.72 9.85 -5.44
C ASP A 12 -0.97 9.05 -6.72
N ALA A 13 -2.24 8.95 -7.15
CA ALA A 13 -2.63 8.16 -8.31
C ALA A 13 -2.06 8.71 -9.64
N ALA A 14 -1.54 9.94 -9.64
CA ALA A 14 -0.85 10.54 -10.78
C ALA A 14 0.61 10.06 -10.93
N LEU A 15 1.18 9.39 -9.92
CA LEU A 15 2.52 8.83 -10.03
C LEU A 15 2.54 7.60 -10.92
N GLU A 16 3.62 7.49 -11.70
CA GLU A 16 3.95 6.29 -12.47
C GLU A 16 4.57 5.22 -11.57
N ASP A 17 4.35 3.95 -11.91
CA ASP A 17 4.80 2.82 -11.10
C ASP A 17 6.32 2.85 -10.84
N ALA A 18 7.12 3.29 -11.83
CA ALA A 18 8.56 3.45 -11.67
C ALA A 18 8.94 4.46 -10.57
N ALA A 19 8.21 5.57 -10.46
CA ALA A 19 8.45 6.57 -9.41
C ALA A 19 8.08 6.02 -8.02
N ILE A 20 7.01 5.22 -7.95
CA ILE A 20 6.60 4.53 -6.72
C ILE A 20 7.68 3.54 -6.30
N THR A 21 8.15 2.69 -7.21
CA THR A 21 9.23 1.72 -6.94
C THR A 21 10.50 2.42 -6.48
N ASP A 22 10.91 3.51 -7.14
CA ASP A 22 12.08 4.29 -6.74
C ASP A 22 11.94 4.85 -5.31
N THR A 23 10.76 5.38 -4.96
CA THR A 23 10.49 5.84 -3.60
C THR A 23 10.59 4.68 -2.60
N LEU A 24 9.96 3.55 -2.89
CA LEU A 24 10.01 2.35 -2.05
C LEU A 24 11.45 1.87 -1.85
N THR A 25 12.26 1.76 -2.91
CA THR A 25 13.67 1.38 -2.82
C THR A 25 14.46 2.34 -1.93
N ARG A 26 14.26 3.67 -2.07
CA ARG A 26 14.96 4.66 -1.23
C ARG A 26 14.59 4.51 0.25
N VAL A 27 13.30 4.35 0.57
CA VAL A 27 12.87 4.28 1.98
C VAL A 27 13.21 2.94 2.62
N HIS A 28 13.13 1.83 1.88
CA HIS A 28 13.48 0.49 2.39
C HIS A 28 14.95 0.36 2.75
N ALA A 29 15.83 1.12 2.09
CA ALA A 29 17.26 1.18 2.46
C ALA A 29 17.49 1.63 3.91
N LEU A 30 16.55 2.36 4.52
CA LEU A 30 16.63 2.82 5.91
C LEU A 30 16.32 1.74 6.95
N LEU A 31 15.68 0.63 6.54
CA LEU A 31 15.24 -0.43 7.44
C LEU A 31 16.41 -1.30 7.94
N GLY A 32 17.57 -1.24 7.27
CA GLY A 32 18.73 -2.07 7.60
C GLY A 32 18.53 -3.56 7.30
N THR A 33 17.52 -3.90 6.50
CA THR A 33 17.19 -5.26 6.06
C THR A 33 17.06 -5.31 4.54
N SER A 34 17.45 -6.42 3.93
CA SER A 34 17.21 -6.70 2.51
C SER A 34 15.88 -7.42 2.27
N ASP A 35 15.28 -7.99 3.32
CA ASP A 35 14.13 -8.86 3.22
C ASP A 35 12.86 -8.05 3.39
N VAL A 36 12.49 -7.33 2.31
CA VAL A 36 11.24 -6.58 2.20
C VAL A 36 10.41 -7.18 1.07
N ALA A 37 9.28 -7.80 1.42
CA ALA A 37 8.31 -8.29 0.44
C ALA A 37 7.32 -7.17 0.14
N VAL A 38 7.17 -6.81 -1.14
CA VAL A 38 6.29 -5.71 -1.57
C VAL A 38 5.21 -6.26 -2.49
N GLU A 39 3.96 -5.91 -2.19
CA GLU A 39 2.79 -6.22 -3.01
C GLU A 39 2.16 -4.93 -3.54
N HIS A 40 2.01 -4.83 -4.86
CA HIS A 40 1.36 -3.69 -5.52
C HIS A 40 -0.12 -4.00 -5.75
N TRP A 41 -1.00 -3.24 -5.10
CA TRP A 41 -2.45 -3.36 -5.24
C TRP A 41 -3.02 -2.48 -6.37
N GLY A 42 -2.22 -1.55 -6.88
CA GLY A 42 -2.61 -0.66 -7.97
C GLY A 42 -3.50 0.49 -7.52
N LYS A 43 -4.12 1.15 -8.50
CA LYS A 43 -4.98 2.32 -8.28
C LYS A 43 -6.35 1.88 -7.77
N ARG A 44 -6.81 2.47 -6.66
CA ARG A 44 -8.12 2.21 -6.03
C ARG A 44 -8.77 3.52 -5.62
N ALA A 45 -10.11 3.56 -5.60
CA ALA A 45 -10.87 4.68 -5.08
C ALA A 45 -10.76 4.73 -3.54
N LEU A 46 -10.56 5.93 -3.00
CA LEU A 46 -10.55 6.16 -1.57
C LEU A 46 -11.98 6.21 -1.04
N ALA A 47 -12.21 5.70 0.17
CA ALA A 47 -13.53 5.75 0.80
C ALA A 47 -14.02 7.19 1.04
N TYR A 48 -13.08 8.13 1.16
CA TYR A 48 -13.33 9.57 1.23
C TYR A 48 -12.12 10.33 0.67
N PRO A 49 -12.30 11.55 0.14
CA PRO A 49 -11.20 12.34 -0.38
C PRO A 49 -10.17 12.69 0.69
N ILE A 50 -8.89 12.53 0.39
CA ILE A 50 -7.78 12.99 1.23
C ILE A 50 -7.15 14.19 0.55
N GLY A 51 -7.35 15.38 1.12
CA GLY A 51 -6.99 16.63 0.45
C GLY A 51 -7.88 16.85 -0.79
N ARG A 52 -7.29 16.79 -1.98
CA ARG A 52 -8.01 16.89 -3.27
C ARG A 52 -8.01 15.58 -4.07
N ARG A 53 -7.59 14.48 -3.45
CA ARG A 53 -7.37 13.18 -4.09
C ARG A 53 -8.54 12.26 -3.77
N GLU A 54 -9.17 11.69 -4.79
CA GLU A 54 -10.28 10.73 -4.68
C GLU A 54 -9.80 9.29 -4.95
N THR A 55 -8.65 9.14 -5.59
CA THR A 55 -8.01 7.85 -5.89
C THR A 55 -6.58 7.84 -5.35
N GLY A 56 -6.06 6.65 -5.08
CA GLY A 56 -4.68 6.45 -4.64
C GLY A 56 -4.12 5.12 -5.14
N HIS A 57 -2.80 5.06 -5.32
CA HIS A 57 -2.12 3.81 -5.66
C HIS A 57 -1.68 3.12 -4.36
N TYR A 58 -2.19 1.91 -4.13
CA TYR A 58 -1.91 1.13 -2.93
C TYR A 58 -0.71 0.22 -3.13
N ALA A 59 0.17 0.19 -2.14
CA ALA A 59 1.22 -0.81 -2.01
C ALA A 59 1.27 -1.28 -0.55
N ILE A 60 1.70 -2.51 -0.34
CA ILE A 60 1.91 -3.09 0.98
C ILE A 60 3.33 -3.64 1.03
N ALA A 61 4.03 -3.42 2.14
CA ALA A 61 5.34 -4.03 2.39
C ALA A 61 5.35 -4.77 3.72
N HIS A 62 5.94 -5.97 3.70
CA HIS A 62 6.25 -6.77 4.89
C HIS A 62 7.76 -6.84 5.08
N PHE A 63 8.22 -6.56 6.30
CA PHE A 63 9.63 -6.62 6.62
C PHE A 63 9.87 -6.89 8.11
N GLU A 64 11.10 -7.30 8.42
CA GLU A 64 11.59 -7.45 9.78
C GLU A 64 12.64 -6.37 10.06
N ALA A 65 12.41 -5.56 11.12
CA ALA A 65 13.28 -4.44 11.45
C ALA A 65 13.41 -4.23 12.96
N GLU A 66 14.48 -3.55 13.38
CA GLU A 66 14.58 -3.05 14.75
C GLU A 66 13.66 -1.85 14.98
N ALA A 67 12.99 -1.80 16.13
CA ALA A 67 12.10 -0.67 16.45
C ALA A 67 12.80 0.70 16.42
N ALA A 68 14.14 0.72 16.58
CA ALA A 68 14.95 1.93 16.53
C ALA A 68 15.09 2.54 15.12
N THR A 69 14.88 1.77 14.04
CA THR A 69 14.98 2.29 12.65
C THR A 69 13.68 2.93 12.17
N LEU A 70 12.54 2.57 12.78
CA LEU A 70 11.22 3.06 12.39
C LEU A 70 11.05 4.59 12.41
N PRO A 71 11.60 5.35 13.39
CA PRO A 71 11.42 6.80 13.39
C PRO A 71 12.02 7.50 12.17
N GLU A 72 13.21 7.08 11.71
CA GLU A 72 13.84 7.67 10.53
C GLU A 72 13.11 7.22 9.25
N TYR A 73 12.70 5.95 9.20
CA TYR A 73 11.88 5.41 8.13
C TYR A 73 10.54 6.17 7.98
N GLU A 74 9.82 6.39 9.08
CA GLU A 74 8.56 7.15 9.10
C GLU A 74 8.79 8.62 8.70
N ARG A 75 9.91 9.21 9.14
CA ARG A 75 10.29 10.57 8.75
C ARG A 75 10.51 10.69 7.25
N ALA A 76 11.17 9.73 6.62
CA ALA A 76 11.36 9.72 5.17
C ALA A 76 10.03 9.64 4.42
N LEU A 77 9.09 8.82 4.87
CA LEU A 77 7.74 8.73 4.30
C LEU A 77 6.95 10.04 4.45
N LYS A 78 7.07 10.73 5.59
CA LYS A 78 6.42 12.04 5.81
C LYS A 78 6.95 13.15 4.90
N LEU A 79 8.22 13.06 4.51
CA LEU A 79 8.87 14.08 3.67
C LEU A 79 8.59 13.87 2.18
N ASP A 80 8.15 12.68 1.77
CA ASP A 80 7.82 12.38 0.39
C ASP A 80 6.40 12.87 0.07
N GLU A 81 6.31 13.92 -0.76
CA GLU A 81 5.02 14.52 -1.16
C GLU A 81 4.15 13.58 -2.01
N GLY A 82 4.77 12.54 -2.58
CA GLY A 82 4.09 11.49 -3.34
C GLY A 82 3.33 10.51 -2.46
N VAL A 83 3.67 10.42 -1.16
CA VAL A 83 2.96 9.59 -0.19
C VAL A 83 1.79 10.39 0.39
N VAL A 84 0.57 10.00 0.05
CA VAL A 84 -0.68 10.61 0.55
C VAL A 84 -0.94 10.19 1.99
N ARG A 85 -0.72 8.90 2.28
CA ARG A 85 -0.95 8.30 3.59
C ARG A 85 -0.12 7.04 3.72
N TYR A 86 0.26 6.71 4.95
CA TYR A 86 0.83 5.43 5.28
C TYR A 86 0.29 4.95 6.64
N LEU A 87 0.38 3.65 6.89
CA LEU A 87 0.09 3.05 8.18
C LEU A 87 1.13 1.95 8.45
N ILE A 88 1.84 2.05 9.57
CA ILE A 88 2.81 1.05 10.01
C ILE A 88 2.17 0.27 11.17
N THR A 89 2.15 -1.05 11.08
CA THR A 89 1.60 -1.95 12.10
C THR A 89 2.56 -3.08 12.41
N LEU A 90 2.37 -3.71 13.57
CA LEU A 90 3.07 -4.94 13.93
C LEU A 90 2.41 -6.12 13.19
N HIS A 91 3.21 -6.90 12.48
CA HIS A 91 2.78 -8.11 11.79
C HIS A 91 3.02 -9.34 12.68
N GLU A 92 2.35 -9.34 13.84
CA GLU A 92 2.52 -10.37 14.88
C GLU A 92 1.52 -11.52 14.79
N HIS A 93 0.39 -11.34 14.08
CA HIS A 93 -0.60 -12.37 13.82
C HIS A 93 -1.25 -12.14 12.45
N GLU A 94 -1.73 -13.21 11.79
CA GLU A 94 -2.78 -13.10 10.75
C GLU A 94 -4.07 -12.61 11.42
N VAL A 95 -4.16 -11.31 11.72
CA VAL A 95 -5.39 -10.65 12.16
C VAL A 95 -5.95 -9.89 10.96
N GLY A 96 -6.67 -10.63 10.11
CA GLY A 96 -7.35 -10.14 8.91
C GLY A 96 -8.29 -11.21 8.35
N ALA A 97 -9.31 -10.79 7.60
CA ALA A 97 -10.22 -11.72 6.90
C ALA A 97 -9.40 -12.77 6.12
N PRO A 98 -9.87 -14.03 6.02
CA PRO A 98 -9.16 -15.07 5.28
C PRO A 98 -8.76 -14.53 3.90
N PRO A 99 -7.60 -14.95 3.36
CA PRO A 99 -7.14 -14.49 2.06
C PRO A 99 -8.30 -14.63 1.07
N MET A 100 -8.75 -13.50 0.51
CA MET A 100 -9.82 -13.51 -0.47
C MET A 100 -9.38 -14.45 -1.57
N THR A 101 -10.21 -15.45 -1.84
CA THR A 101 -9.94 -16.40 -2.90
C THR A 101 -9.86 -15.66 -4.23
N GLU A 102 -9.10 -16.21 -5.17
CA GLU A 102 -8.93 -15.63 -6.52
C GLU A 102 -10.30 -15.39 -7.19
N GLU A 103 -11.30 -16.19 -6.81
CA GLU A 103 -12.70 -16.07 -7.21
C GLU A 103 -13.40 -14.81 -6.65
N GLU A 104 -13.13 -14.43 -5.41
CA GLU A 104 -13.70 -13.23 -4.78
C GLU A 104 -13.06 -11.93 -5.31
N ILE A 105 -11.76 -11.98 -5.63
CA ILE A 105 -11.03 -10.89 -6.28
C ILE A 105 -11.56 -10.69 -7.72
N ALA A 106 -11.88 -11.78 -8.41
CA ALA A 106 -12.50 -11.75 -9.74
C ALA A 106 -13.97 -11.27 -9.69
N ALA A 107 -14.75 -11.73 -8.70
CA ALA A 107 -16.15 -11.31 -8.52
C ALA A 107 -16.30 -9.81 -8.22
N GLY A 108 -15.32 -9.21 -7.53
CA GLY A 108 -15.26 -7.76 -7.34
C GLY A 108 -15.03 -6.96 -8.63
N ARG A 109 -14.39 -7.56 -9.65
CA ARG A 109 -14.18 -6.94 -10.97
C ARG A 109 -15.39 -7.07 -11.89
N GLY A 110 -16.20 -8.13 -11.75
CA GLY A 110 -17.38 -8.38 -12.59
C GLY A 110 -18.59 -7.49 -12.29
N ARG A 111 -18.70 -6.93 -11.08
CA ARG A 111 -19.83 -6.05 -10.72
C ARG A 111 -19.81 -4.67 -11.40
N ALA A 112 -18.72 -4.30 -12.06
CA ALA A 112 -18.59 -3.01 -12.75
C ALA A 112 -19.01 -3.07 -14.23
N SER A 113 -19.36 -4.25 -14.77
CA SER A 113 -19.66 -4.43 -16.20
C SER A 113 -21.13 -4.68 -16.54
N ASP A 114 -22.04 -4.75 -15.56
CA ASP A 114 -23.44 -5.16 -15.78
C ASP A 114 -24.46 -4.01 -15.78
N ASP A 115 -24.04 -2.73 -15.74
CA ASP A 115 -24.94 -1.57 -15.63
C ASP A 115 -25.17 -0.80 -16.97
N ASP A 116 -24.68 -1.29 -18.12
CA ASP A 116 -24.72 -0.55 -19.41
C ASP A 116 -25.65 -1.17 -20.50
N ASP A 117 -26.51 -2.15 -20.20
CA ASP A 117 -27.34 -2.84 -21.23
C ASP A 117 -28.87 -2.70 -21.02
N ASP A 118 -29.37 -1.53 -20.61
CA ASP A 118 -30.82 -1.21 -20.64
C ASP A 118 -31.09 0.11 -21.39
N GLU A 119 -30.99 0.10 -22.73
CA GLU A 119 -31.71 1.05 -23.60
C GLU A 119 -31.87 0.49 -25.03
N ASP A 120 -33.00 -0.17 -25.31
CA ASP A 120 -33.75 -0.15 -26.59
C ASP A 120 -35.18 -0.70 -26.42
#